data_AF-A0A6J4UQV2-F1
#
_entry.id   AF-A0A6J4UQV2-F1
#
_cell.length_a   1.000
_cell.length_b   1.000
_cell.length_c   1.000
_cell.angle_alpha   90.00
_cell.angle_beta   90.00
_cell.angle_gamma   90.00
#
_symmetry.space_group_name_H-M   'P 1'
#
loop_
_entity.id
_entity.type
_entity.pdbx_description
1 polymer ?
#
loop_
_entity_poly.entity_id
_entity_poly.type
_entity_poly.pdbx_seq_one_letter_code
_entity_poly.pdbx_strand_id
1 'polypeptide(L)'
;MTEPLRGRPFDDLRRALVDPPPPGISRPDGPVLRPDPDRWRRTGSPEIVYGAGKTPGHVREALIGLATSAGRAIATRCDPATIEGVARLVDDGWQVEVDSRARAVVLSRP
;
A
#
# COMPACT_ATOMS: atom_id res chain seq x y z
N MET A 1 -1.39 41.18 27.24
CA MET A 1 -0.76 40.87 25.94
C MET A 1 -0.91 39.38 25.72
N THR A 2 -1.84 38.98 24.85
CA THR A 2 -2.15 37.58 24.57
C THR A 2 -1.28 37.14 23.40
N GLU A 3 -0.42 36.14 23.59
CA GLU A 3 0.40 35.56 22.52
C GLU A 3 -0.51 35.14 21.34
N PRO A 4 -0.14 35.45 20.08
CA PRO A 4 -0.91 34.98 18.94
C PRO A 4 -0.87 33.44 18.91
N LEU A 5 -2.05 32.83 18.79
CA LEU A 5 -2.21 31.38 18.64
C LEU A 5 -1.32 30.90 17.51
N ARG A 6 -0.18 30.27 17.84
CA ARG A 6 0.64 29.53 16.86
C ARG A 6 -0.30 28.54 16.17
N GLY A 7 -0.35 28.59 14.84
CA GLY A 7 -1.18 27.67 14.04
C GLY A 7 -0.93 26.22 14.47
N ARG A 8 -1.96 25.39 14.47
CA ARG A 8 -1.79 23.99 14.87
C ARG A 8 -0.77 23.35 13.91
N PRO A 9 0.08 22.41 14.38
CA PRO A 9 1.17 21.85 13.58
C PRO A 9 0.79 21.30 12.20
N PHE A 10 -0.48 20.97 11.99
CA PHE A 10 -1.00 20.39 10.75
C PHE A 10 -1.84 21.36 9.90
N ASP A 11 -1.97 22.62 10.29
CA ASP A 11 -2.81 23.58 9.56
C ASP A 11 -2.21 23.92 8.18
N ASP A 12 -0.88 24.02 8.07
CA ASP A 12 -0.20 24.28 6.80
C ASP A 12 -0.26 23.06 5.87
N LEU A 13 -0.08 21.86 6.43
CA LEU A 13 -0.21 20.61 5.68
C LEU A 13 -1.64 20.43 5.16
N ARG A 14 -2.64 20.72 5.98
CA ARG A 14 -4.05 20.63 5.58
C ARG A 14 -4.38 21.61 4.45
N ARG A 15 -3.86 22.84 4.49
CA ARG A 15 -4.01 23.80 3.36
C ARG A 15 -3.39 23.24 2.08
N ALA A 16 -2.15 22.77 2.17
CA ALA A 16 -1.43 22.20 1.03
C ALA A 16 -2.10 20.94 0.43
N LEU A 17 -2.90 20.20 1.20
CA LEU A 17 -3.62 19.00 0.74
C LEU A 17 -5.06 19.27 0.29
N VAL A 18 -5.69 20.36 0.73
CA VAL A 18 -7.07 20.73 0.35
C VAL A 18 -7.09 21.58 -0.91
N ASP A 19 -6.06 22.41 -1.14
CA ASP A 19 -5.92 23.15 -2.38
C ASP A 19 -5.63 22.17 -3.53
N PRO A 20 -6.33 22.26 -4.67
CA PRO A 20 -5.93 21.52 -5.85
C PRO A 20 -4.48 21.90 -6.19
N PRO A 21 -3.64 20.93 -6.59
CA PRO A 21 -2.27 21.26 -6.99
C PRO A 21 -2.32 22.36 -8.06
N PRO A 22 -1.44 23.37 -7.99
CA PRO A 22 -1.40 24.42 -8.99
C PRO A 22 -1.28 23.80 -10.38
N PRO A 23 -1.94 24.39 -11.40
CA PRO A 23 -1.89 23.86 -12.75
C PRO A 23 -0.43 23.71 -13.20
N GLY A 24 -0.06 22.49 -13.59
CA GLY A 24 1.31 22.13 -13.98
C GLY A 24 2.08 21.26 -12.97
N ILE A 25 1.57 21.05 -11.74
CA ILE A 25 2.06 19.99 -10.87
C ILE A 25 1.30 18.71 -11.19
N SER A 26 1.80 17.94 -12.16
CA SER A 26 1.40 16.54 -12.29
C SER A 26 1.87 15.80 -11.04
N ARG A 27 0.97 15.04 -10.42
CA ARG A 27 1.41 13.90 -9.58
C ARG A 27 2.43 13.13 -10.42
N PRO A 28 3.61 12.80 -9.89
CA PRO A 28 4.60 12.09 -10.70
C PRO A 28 3.93 10.85 -11.29
N ASP A 29 4.13 10.61 -12.59
CA ASP A 29 3.61 9.46 -13.35
C ASP A 29 4.18 8.10 -12.86
N GLY A 30 4.78 8.07 -11.68
CA GLY A 30 5.29 6.88 -11.04
C GLY A 30 4.17 6.01 -10.48
N PRO A 31 4.48 4.74 -10.17
CA PRO A 31 3.49 3.83 -9.61
C PRO A 31 2.90 4.42 -8.32
N VAL A 32 1.59 4.25 -8.15
CA VAL A 32 0.82 4.71 -6.97
C VAL A 32 1.40 4.11 -5.67
N LEU A 33 2.17 3.03 -5.80
CA LEU A 33 2.88 2.35 -4.73
C LEU A 33 4.39 2.22 -4.99
N ARG A 34 5.20 2.38 -3.95
CA ARG A 34 6.65 2.09 -3.97
C ARG A 34 7.03 1.10 -2.86
N PRO A 35 6.82 -0.20 -3.07
CA PRO A 35 7.29 -1.23 -2.13
C PRO A 35 8.83 -1.27 -2.03
N ASP A 36 9.35 -1.60 -0.85
CA ASP A 36 10.74 -1.83 -0.45
C ASP A 36 11.01 -3.35 -0.33
N PRO A 37 11.36 -4.04 -1.43
CA PRO A 37 11.67 -5.47 -1.41
C PRO A 37 12.94 -5.80 -0.61
N ASP A 38 13.83 -4.84 -0.40
CA ASP A 38 15.10 -5.03 0.33
C ASP A 38 14.96 -4.82 1.84
N ARG A 39 13.77 -4.46 2.34
CA ARG A 39 13.50 -4.29 3.77
C ARG A 39 13.91 -5.52 4.59
N TRP A 40 13.73 -6.72 4.05
CA TRP A 40 14.20 -7.97 4.66
C TRP A 40 15.71 -7.97 4.89
N ARG A 41 16.49 -7.62 3.86
CA ARG A 41 17.96 -7.63 3.94
C ARG A 41 18.48 -6.63 4.97
N ARG A 42 17.81 -5.48 5.10
CA ARG A 42 18.21 -4.39 6.00
C ARG A 42 17.74 -4.56 7.44
N THR A 43 16.59 -5.22 7.65
CA THR A 43 15.91 -5.22 8.97
C THR A 43 15.58 -6.61 9.51
N GLY A 44 15.82 -7.68 8.75
CA GLY A 44 15.43 -9.04 9.11
C GLY A 44 13.92 -9.30 9.06
N SER A 45 13.13 -8.37 8.50
CA SER A 45 11.68 -8.52 8.35
C SER A 45 11.21 -8.02 6.99
N PRO A 46 10.31 -8.75 6.29
CA PRO A 46 9.80 -8.32 5.00
C PRO A 46 8.93 -7.07 5.16
N GLU A 47 8.70 -6.36 4.07
CA GLU A 47 7.62 -5.37 4.05
C GLU A 47 6.26 -6.09 3.99
N ILE A 48 5.30 -5.59 4.79
CA ILE A 48 3.92 -6.08 4.81
C ILE A 48 3.01 -4.98 4.29
N VAL A 49 2.18 -5.32 3.31
CA VAL A 49 1.25 -4.38 2.70
C VAL A 49 0.09 -4.12 3.67
N TYR A 50 -0.09 -2.87 4.09
CA TYR A 50 -1.28 -2.45 4.81
C TYR A 50 -2.45 -2.29 3.82
N GLY A 51 -3.41 -3.21 3.82
CA GLY A 51 -4.47 -3.30 2.82
C GLY A 51 -5.71 -2.47 3.10
N ALA A 52 -5.94 -2.02 4.34
CA ALA A 52 -7.19 -1.34 4.69
C ALA A 52 -7.34 -0.02 3.91
N GLY A 53 -8.49 0.14 3.24
CA GLY A 53 -8.81 1.32 2.42
C GLY A 53 -8.13 1.35 1.04
N LYS A 54 -7.36 0.33 0.67
CA LYS A 54 -6.81 0.19 -0.69
C LYS A 54 -7.81 -0.52 -1.61
N THR A 55 -7.71 -0.23 -2.91
CA THR A 55 -8.43 -0.99 -3.93
C THR A 55 -7.76 -2.36 -4.15
N PRO A 56 -8.49 -3.35 -4.69
CA PRO A 56 -7.90 -4.64 -5.06
C PRO A 56 -6.68 -4.50 -5.98
N GLY A 57 -6.73 -3.59 -6.96
CA GLY A 57 -5.63 -3.32 -7.89
C GLY A 57 -4.37 -2.84 -7.18
N HIS A 58 -4.49 -1.89 -6.25
CA HIS A 58 -3.33 -1.40 -5.48
C HIS A 58 -2.71 -2.49 -4.60
N VAL A 59 -3.53 -3.35 -3.99
CA VAL A 59 -3.01 -4.47 -3.19
C VAL A 59 -2.32 -5.50 -4.08
N ARG A 60 -2.91 -5.83 -5.24
CA ARG A 60 -2.31 -6.76 -6.21
C ARG A 60 -0.98 -6.23 -6.74
N GLU A 61 -0.90 -4.97 -7.14
CA GLU A 61 0.35 -4.33 -7.60
C GLU A 61 1.44 -4.39 -6.52
N ALA A 62 1.09 -4.09 -5.27
CA ALA A 62 2.00 -4.18 -4.12
C ALA A 62 2.56 -5.59 -3.94
N LEU A 63 1.67 -6.58 -3.93
CA LEU A 63 2.01 -7.98 -3.68
C LEU A 63 2.89 -8.53 -4.79
N ILE A 64 2.56 -8.25 -6.06
CA ILE A 64 3.36 -8.67 -7.20
C ILE A 64 4.75 -8.04 -7.13
N GLY A 65 4.84 -6.73 -6.90
CA GLY A 65 6.13 -6.04 -6.80
C GLY A 65 7.05 -6.63 -5.74
N LEU A 66 6.51 -6.92 -4.55
CA LEU A 66 7.27 -7.56 -3.47
C LEU A 66 7.61 -9.03 -3.78
N ALA A 67 6.64 -9.80 -4.28
CA ALA A 67 6.81 -11.23 -4.52
C ALA A 67 7.73 -11.53 -5.71
N THR A 68 7.80 -10.65 -6.72
CA THR A 68 8.76 -10.79 -7.83
C THR A 68 10.20 -10.81 -7.33
N SER A 69 10.54 -9.93 -6.39
CA SER A 69 11.90 -9.84 -5.84
C SER A 69 12.15 -10.85 -4.71
N ALA A 70 11.19 -11.04 -3.80
CA ALA A 70 11.38 -11.82 -2.58
C ALA A 70 10.83 -13.26 -2.65
N GLY A 71 10.09 -13.61 -3.71
CA GLY A 71 9.41 -14.90 -3.87
C GLY A 71 8.13 -15.06 -3.05
N ARG A 72 7.87 -14.15 -2.09
CA ARG A 72 6.67 -14.12 -1.24
C ARG A 72 6.34 -12.69 -0.81
N ALA A 73 5.05 -12.37 -0.72
CA ALA A 73 4.54 -11.11 -0.20
C ALA A 73 3.25 -11.32 0.60
N ILE A 74 2.96 -10.41 1.54
CA ILE A 74 1.77 -10.49 2.41
C ILE A 74 1.09 -9.12 2.47
N ALA A 75 -0.23 -9.11 2.35
CA ALA A 75 -1.09 -7.98 2.65
C ALA A 75 -1.99 -8.32 3.86
N THR A 76 -2.21 -7.36 4.75
CA THR A 76 -3.03 -7.54 5.96
C THR A 76 -4.07 -6.43 6.11
N ARG A 77 -5.10 -6.68 6.93
CA ARG A 77 -6.26 -5.79 7.14
C ARG A 77 -7.05 -5.49 5.86
N CYS A 78 -7.02 -6.39 4.89
CA CYS A 78 -7.86 -6.29 3.70
C CYS A 78 -9.33 -6.49 4.11
N ASP A 79 -10.26 -5.68 3.61
CA ASP A 79 -11.68 -6.03 3.70
C ASP A 79 -12.00 -7.22 2.76
N PRO A 80 -13.14 -7.92 2.97
CA PRO A 80 -13.49 -9.09 2.15
C PRO A 80 -13.54 -8.81 0.65
N ALA A 81 -14.05 -7.65 0.23
CA ALA A 81 -14.14 -7.28 -1.18
C ALA A 81 -12.75 -7.10 -1.80
N THR A 82 -11.80 -6.56 -1.03
CA THR A 82 -10.39 -6.44 -1.43
C THR A 82 -9.74 -7.81 -1.58
N ILE A 83 -9.97 -8.73 -0.62
CA ILE A 83 -9.44 -10.10 -0.68
C ILE A 83 -9.95 -10.82 -1.94
N GLU A 84 -11.26 -10.83 -2.17
CA GLU A 84 -11.87 -11.45 -3.35
C GLU A 84 -11.37 -10.81 -4.64
N GLY A 85 -11.29 -9.47 -4.68
CA GLY A 85 -10.81 -8.75 -5.84
C GLY A 85 -9.35 -9.09 -6.17
N VAL A 86 -8.48 -9.19 -5.17
CA VAL A 86 -7.08 -9.60 -5.38
C VAL A 86 -7.02 -11.03 -5.91
N ALA A 87 -7.76 -11.97 -5.31
CA ALA A 87 -7.80 -13.36 -5.76
C ALA A 87 -8.24 -13.51 -7.22
N ARG A 88 -9.13 -12.64 -7.73
CA ARG A 88 -9.55 -12.64 -9.14
C ARG A 88 -8.58 -11.94 -10.09
N LEU A 89 -7.76 -11.02 -9.59
CA LEU A 89 -6.81 -10.21 -10.40
C LEU A 89 -5.42 -10.84 -10.49
N VAL A 90 -5.12 -11.82 -9.65
CA VAL A 90 -3.87 -12.55 -9.70
C VAL A 90 -3.96 -13.67 -10.74
N ASP A 91 -2.93 -13.72 -11.56
CA ASP A 91 -2.68 -14.66 -12.64
C ASP A 91 -2.19 -16.03 -12.09
N ASP A 92 -2.45 -17.13 -12.82
CA ASP A 92 -2.13 -18.51 -12.43
C ASP A 92 -0.62 -18.79 -12.21
N GLY A 93 0.26 -17.84 -12.53
CA GLY A 93 1.70 -17.90 -12.25
C GLY A 93 2.06 -17.74 -10.77
N TRP A 94 1.08 -17.48 -9.90
CA TRP A 94 1.27 -17.28 -8.47
C TRP A 94 0.35 -18.17 -7.64
N GLN A 95 0.84 -18.63 -6.49
CA GLN A 95 0.01 -19.18 -5.44
C GLN A 95 -0.59 -18.05 -4.60
N VAL A 96 -1.90 -18.13 -4.35
CA VAL A 96 -2.64 -17.20 -3.51
C VAL A 96 -3.20 -17.94 -2.30
N GLU A 97 -2.77 -17.57 -1.11
CA GLU A 97 -3.37 -18.04 0.15
C GLU A 97 -4.17 -16.92 0.78
N VAL A 98 -5.36 -17.24 1.28
CA VAL A 98 -6.25 -16.29 1.96
C VAL A 98 -6.49 -16.77 3.37
N ASP A 99 -6.23 -15.90 4.35
CA ASP A 99 -6.66 -16.09 5.74
C ASP A 99 -7.71 -15.02 6.08
N SER A 100 -8.96 -15.47 6.19
CA SER A 100 -10.10 -14.59 6.48
C SER A 100 -10.10 -14.05 7.91
N ARG A 101 -9.52 -14.78 8.88
CA ARG A 101 -9.44 -14.35 10.29
C ARG A 101 -8.37 -13.28 10.46
N ALA A 102 -7.21 -13.49 9.84
CA ALA A 102 -6.12 -12.51 9.81
C ALA A 102 -6.40 -11.35 8.83
N ARG A 103 -7.45 -11.46 8.01
CA ARG A 103 -7.77 -10.51 6.93
C ARG A 103 -6.57 -10.30 6.02
N ALA A 104 -5.95 -11.41 5.62
CA ALA A 104 -4.67 -11.43 4.95
C ALA A 104 -4.72 -12.19 3.62
N VAL A 105 -3.89 -11.73 2.69
CA VAL A 105 -3.59 -12.40 1.41
C VAL A 105 -2.09 -12.59 1.33
N VAL A 106 -1.67 -13.82 1.06
CA VAL A 106 -0.28 -14.17 0.78
C VAL A 106 -0.17 -14.49 -0.71
N LEU A 107 0.84 -13.91 -1.34
CA LEU A 107 1.23 -14.24 -2.71
C LEU A 107 2.61 -14.88 -2.69
N SER A 108 2.78 -16.03 -3.33
CA SER A 108 4.08 -16.72 -3.43
C SER A 108 4.26 -17.40 -4.79
N ARG A 109 5.52 -17.69 -5.14
CA ARG A 109 5.80 -18.57 -6.28
C ARG A 109 5.22 -19.97 -6.04
N PRO A 110 4.88 -20.71 -7.11
CA PRO A 110 4.41 -22.09 -7.03
C PRO A 110 5.37 -23.04 -6.30
#